data_AF-A0A2N1TU15-F1
#
_entry.id   AF-A0A2N1TU15-F1
#
_cell.length_a   1.000
_cell.length_b   1.000
_cell.length_c   1.000
_cell.angle_alpha   90.00
_cell.angle_beta   90.00
_cell.angle_gamma   90.00
#
_symmetry.space_group_name_H-M   'P 1'
#
loop_
_entity.id
_entity.type
_entity.pdbx_description
1 polymer ?
#
loop_
_entity_poly.entity_id
_entity_poly.type
_entity_poly.pdbx_seq_one_letter_code
_entity_poly.pdbx_strand_id
1 'polypeptide(L)'
;MDDKTRNSKGSNGSDEIRVIEEIVEGYWICPNCEAKNRGAEQQCDACGAIRSENVQFHCDSDAPVITDEEELKKAKAGPDWICQFCNNTSPSSSVNCTGCGSARDSGKKRAVKEIPPGGAPAQKGPVPPKTPAPPMPAAFKIGCGIIALLFLIFSFLSCLETPDKIEITDNQWTRVIERSEYKTVQESAWQNEVPQAAIRLSSNREIRDYKQIPDGFENVQENYTEKVKIGEDKVEDGKIDLGNGRFQVKYKMVPKYKDEQRTRMVKKQKFRKEPIYDEKVTYNIDRWIDITPVELKGTQDEPKWPDAGVIKNTPPQVGDVSEKARRETYVIKVKRLSDGKEHEIKKMRDKELTFEQFMKLRKGTQWDAIFSGLGDLREIKLDPAAK
;
A
#
# COMPACT_ATOMS: atom_id res chain seq x y z
N MET A 1 57.52 6.01 -19.66
CA MET A 1 57.58 4.55 -19.50
C MET A 1 56.26 4.09 -18.90
N ASP A 2 55.54 3.30 -19.70
CA ASP A 2 54.52 2.30 -19.36
C ASP A 2 53.16 2.77 -18.82
N ASP A 3 52.40 3.32 -19.77
CA ASP A 3 50.94 3.22 -19.87
C ASP A 3 50.50 1.74 -19.91
N LYS A 4 49.75 1.29 -18.90
CA LYS A 4 49.06 -0.01 -18.88
C LYS A 4 47.56 0.22 -18.77
N THR A 5 46.97 0.49 -19.92
CA THR A 5 45.56 0.32 -20.22
C THR A 5 45.12 -1.11 -19.91
N ARG A 6 44.44 -1.31 -18.77
CA ARG A 6 43.72 -2.56 -18.48
C ARG A 6 42.48 -2.63 -19.35
N ASN A 7 42.61 -3.37 -20.44
CA ASN A 7 41.55 -3.73 -21.35
C ASN A 7 40.53 -4.63 -20.61
N SER A 8 39.46 -4.04 -20.07
CA SER A 8 38.31 -4.81 -19.59
C SER A 8 37.57 -5.35 -20.80
N LYS A 9 37.88 -6.59 -21.18
CA LYS A 9 37.00 -7.39 -22.04
C LYS A 9 35.69 -7.63 -21.27
N GLY A 10 34.75 -6.69 -21.40
CA GLY A 10 33.35 -6.97 -21.17
C GLY A 10 32.93 -7.97 -22.22
N SER A 11 32.73 -9.23 -21.82
CA SER A 11 32.03 -10.19 -22.65
C SER A 11 30.57 -9.77 -22.71
N ASN A 12 30.24 -8.86 -23.61
CA ASN A 12 28.88 -8.76 -24.14
C ASN A 12 28.64 -10.01 -24.98
N GLY A 13 28.48 -11.16 -24.30
CA GLY A 13 27.72 -12.26 -24.86
C GLY A 13 26.28 -11.78 -24.82
N SER A 14 25.76 -11.34 -25.95
CA SER A 14 24.33 -11.27 -26.14
C SER A 14 23.78 -12.65 -25.77
N ASP A 15 23.08 -12.74 -24.65
CA ASP A 15 22.19 -13.86 -24.33
C ASP A 15 21.09 -13.85 -25.41
N GLU A 16 21.46 -14.30 -26.62
CA GLU A 16 20.49 -14.54 -27.67
C GLU A 16 19.58 -15.64 -27.15
N ILE A 17 18.32 -15.26 -26.89
CA ILE A 17 17.28 -16.18 -26.46
C ILE A 17 17.18 -17.26 -27.53
N ARG A 18 17.59 -18.48 -27.17
CA ARG A 18 17.53 -19.62 -28.08
C ARG A 18 16.07 -19.91 -28.42
N VAL A 19 15.74 -19.91 -29.71
CA VAL A 19 14.41 -20.26 -30.22
C VAL A 19 14.42 -21.72 -30.68
N ILE A 20 13.41 -22.48 -30.27
CA ILE A 20 13.19 -23.88 -30.67
C ILE A 20 11.85 -23.95 -31.40
N GLU A 21 11.81 -24.62 -32.55
CA GLU A 21 10.59 -24.82 -33.31
C GLU A 21 10.26 -26.32 -33.36
N GLU A 22 9.02 -26.67 -33.03
CA GLU A 22 8.52 -28.04 -33.03
C GLU A 22 7.21 -28.10 -33.81
N ILE A 23 6.99 -29.17 -34.58
CA ILE A 23 5.72 -29.40 -35.27
C ILE A 23 4.87 -30.33 -34.42
N VAL A 24 3.65 -29.91 -34.09
CA VAL A 24 2.68 -30.67 -33.30
C VAL A 24 1.46 -31.03 -34.13
N GLU A 25 0.79 -32.10 -33.73
CA GLU A 25 -0.48 -32.50 -34.33
C GLU A 25 -1.63 -31.65 -33.79
N GLY A 26 -2.36 -31.01 -34.69
CA GLY A 26 -3.61 -30.34 -34.35
C GLY A 26 -4.80 -31.28 -34.42
N TYR A 27 -5.99 -30.72 -34.29
CA TYR A 27 -7.25 -31.43 -34.44
C TYR A 27 -8.27 -30.55 -35.16
N TRP A 28 -9.36 -31.16 -35.59
CA TRP A 28 -10.53 -30.44 -36.07
C TRP A 28 -11.81 -31.04 -35.51
N ILE A 29 -12.85 -30.22 -35.43
CA ILE A 29 -14.16 -30.63 -34.94
C ILE A 29 -15.07 -30.81 -36.15
N CYS A 30 -15.70 -31.99 -36.27
CA CYS A 30 -16.58 -32.29 -37.38
C CYS A 30 -17.84 -31.40 -37.34
N PRO A 31 -18.16 -30.62 -38.39
CA PRO A 31 -19.36 -29.79 -38.39
C PRO A 31 -20.68 -30.59 -38.39
N ASN A 32 -20.64 -31.87 -38.76
CA ASN A 32 -21.83 -32.72 -38.89
C ASN A 32 -22.18 -33.46 -37.59
N CYS A 33 -21.17 -33.91 -36.83
CA CYS A 33 -21.38 -34.72 -35.62
C CYS A 33 -20.54 -34.28 -34.41
N GLU A 34 -19.82 -33.17 -34.51
CA GLU A 34 -18.99 -32.57 -33.45
C GLU A 34 -17.86 -33.45 -32.90
N ALA A 35 -17.60 -34.60 -33.52
CA ALA A 35 -16.48 -35.46 -33.15
C ALA A 35 -15.13 -34.74 -33.35
N LYS A 36 -14.23 -34.90 -32.38
CA LYS A 36 -12.84 -34.44 -32.44
C LYS A 36 -12.04 -35.43 -33.28
N ASN A 37 -11.53 -34.97 -34.42
CA ASN A 37 -10.73 -35.77 -35.33
C ASN A 37 -9.29 -35.27 -35.33
N ARG A 38 -8.34 -36.18 -35.57
CA ARG A 38 -6.92 -35.83 -35.76
C ARG A 38 -6.76 -34.84 -36.90
N GLY A 39 -5.84 -33.90 -36.73
CA GLY A 39 -5.59 -32.84 -37.70
C GLY A 39 -5.21 -33.38 -39.07
N ALA A 40 -4.44 -34.45 -39.14
CA ALA A 40 -4.03 -35.07 -40.40
C ALA A 40 -5.18 -35.72 -41.19
N GLU A 41 -6.25 -36.12 -40.51
CA GLU A 41 -7.35 -36.88 -41.10
C GLU A 41 -8.25 -35.98 -41.94
N GLN A 42 -8.62 -36.49 -43.13
CA GLN A 42 -9.40 -35.75 -44.13
C GLN A 42 -10.89 -36.14 -44.10
N GLN A 43 -11.25 -37.12 -43.29
CA GLN A 43 -12.62 -37.58 -43.07
C GLN A 43 -12.84 -37.77 -41.57
N CYS A 44 -14.08 -37.58 -41.15
CA CYS A 44 -14.48 -37.79 -39.76
C CYS A 44 -14.54 -39.30 -39.47
N ASP A 45 -13.80 -39.78 -38.48
CA ASP A 45 -13.79 -41.20 -38.11
C ASP A 45 -15.17 -41.68 -37.61
N ALA A 46 -15.98 -40.78 -37.06
CA ALA A 46 -17.28 -41.13 -36.48
C ALA A 46 -18.45 -41.18 -37.49
N CYS A 47 -18.44 -40.34 -38.52
CA CYS A 47 -19.57 -40.22 -39.45
C CYS A 47 -19.20 -40.19 -40.94
N GLY A 48 -17.91 -40.29 -41.27
CA GLY A 48 -17.41 -40.28 -42.65
C GLY A 48 -17.50 -38.93 -43.36
N ALA A 49 -17.94 -37.87 -42.67
CA ALA A 49 -18.01 -36.53 -43.26
C ALA A 49 -16.62 -36.05 -43.69
N ILE A 50 -16.51 -35.55 -44.91
CA ILE A 50 -15.27 -34.97 -45.43
C ILE A 50 -14.86 -33.71 -44.68
N ARG A 51 -13.56 -33.42 -44.67
CA ARG A 51 -13.02 -32.22 -44.06
C ARG A 51 -13.08 -31.06 -45.05
N SER A 52 -14.17 -30.29 -44.98
CA SER A 52 -14.44 -29.18 -45.89
C SER A 52 -13.56 -27.94 -45.64
N GLU A 53 -13.52 -26.99 -46.58
CA GLU A 53 -12.70 -25.77 -46.48
C GLU A 53 -12.94 -24.93 -45.21
N ASN A 54 -14.17 -24.97 -44.68
CA ASN A 54 -14.63 -24.13 -43.57
C ASN A 54 -14.21 -24.66 -42.19
N VAL A 55 -13.75 -25.92 -42.12
CA VAL A 55 -13.31 -26.56 -40.87
C VAL A 55 -12.08 -25.84 -40.30
N GLN A 56 -12.18 -25.31 -39.09
CA GLN A 56 -11.02 -24.72 -38.42
C GLN A 56 -10.14 -25.80 -37.77
N PHE A 57 -8.83 -25.61 -37.85
CA PHE A 57 -7.89 -26.41 -37.08
C PHE A 57 -7.68 -25.78 -35.71
N HIS A 58 -7.47 -26.64 -34.73
CA HIS A 58 -7.21 -26.29 -33.36
C HIS A 58 -5.96 -27.03 -32.88
N CYS A 59 -5.24 -26.43 -31.93
CA CYS A 59 -4.05 -27.01 -31.33
C CYS A 59 -4.18 -26.91 -29.82
N ASP A 60 -4.20 -28.05 -29.15
CA ASP A 60 -4.14 -28.07 -27.69
C ASP A 60 -2.75 -27.60 -27.20
N SER A 61 -2.67 -27.17 -25.95
CA SER A 61 -1.40 -26.75 -25.32
C SER A 61 -0.44 -27.92 -25.10
N ASP A 62 -0.98 -29.13 -24.94
CA ASP A 62 -0.28 -30.41 -24.75
C ASP A 62 -0.32 -31.29 -26.01
N ALA A 63 -0.58 -30.68 -27.17
CA ALA A 63 -0.60 -31.38 -28.45
C ALA A 63 0.70 -32.17 -28.68
N PRO A 64 0.61 -33.45 -29.13
CA PRO A 64 1.78 -34.29 -29.27
C PRO A 64 2.71 -33.78 -30.36
N VAL A 65 4.01 -33.76 -30.06
CA VAL A 65 5.07 -33.41 -31.01
C VAL A 65 5.20 -34.54 -32.04
N ILE A 66 5.16 -34.17 -33.32
CA ILE A 66 5.35 -35.12 -34.41
C ILE A 66 6.84 -35.43 -34.52
N THR A 67 7.21 -36.65 -34.16
CA THR A 67 8.60 -37.15 -34.20
C THR A 67 8.85 -38.09 -35.38
N ASP A 68 7.80 -38.65 -35.98
CA ASP A 68 7.89 -39.51 -37.15
C ASP A 68 8.33 -38.73 -38.41
N GLU A 69 9.33 -39.25 -39.11
CA GLU A 69 9.93 -38.56 -40.26
C GLU A 69 8.96 -38.43 -41.45
N GLU A 70 8.09 -39.42 -41.66
CA GLU A 70 7.13 -39.42 -42.77
C GLU A 70 5.97 -38.45 -42.49
N GLU A 71 5.49 -38.39 -41.24
CA GLU A 71 4.52 -37.39 -40.83
C GLU A 71 5.10 -35.96 -40.82
N LEU A 72 6.36 -35.78 -40.46
CA LEU A 72 7.06 -34.50 -40.58
C LEU A 72 7.20 -34.04 -42.03
N LYS A 73 7.52 -34.95 -42.96
CA LYS A 73 7.52 -34.63 -44.40
C LYS A 73 6.15 -34.20 -44.87
N LYS A 74 5.08 -34.90 -44.46
CA LYS A 74 3.70 -34.51 -44.77
C LYS A 74 3.34 -33.15 -44.17
N ALA A 75 3.80 -32.86 -42.95
CA ALA A 75 3.59 -31.56 -42.31
C ALA A 75 4.25 -30.41 -43.08
N LYS A 76 5.47 -30.63 -43.58
CA LYS A 76 6.27 -29.65 -44.31
C LYS A 76 5.93 -29.58 -45.81
N ALA A 77 5.07 -30.46 -46.32
CA ALA A 77 4.65 -30.48 -47.72
C ALA A 77 3.82 -29.24 -48.13
N GLY A 78 3.40 -28.43 -47.16
CA GLY A 78 2.62 -27.22 -47.35
C GLY A 78 1.13 -27.40 -47.02
N PRO A 79 0.33 -26.34 -47.16
CA PRO A 79 -1.09 -26.37 -46.83
C PRO A 79 -1.87 -27.26 -47.79
N ASP A 80 -2.97 -27.81 -47.27
CA ASP A 80 -3.86 -28.66 -48.04
C ASP A 80 -4.58 -27.85 -49.11
N TRP A 81 -4.89 -28.49 -50.24
CA TRP A 81 -5.63 -27.86 -51.34
C TRP A 81 -7.12 -28.19 -51.24
N ILE A 82 -7.95 -27.27 -51.72
CA ILE A 82 -9.41 -27.38 -51.66
C ILE A 82 -9.93 -27.85 -53.00
N CYS A 83 -10.67 -28.96 -53.00
CA CYS A 83 -11.30 -29.52 -54.19
C CYS A 83 -12.49 -28.68 -54.65
N GLN A 84 -12.50 -28.22 -55.90
CA GLN A 84 -13.60 -27.39 -56.43
C GLN A 84 -14.92 -28.16 -56.58
N PHE A 85 -14.87 -29.49 -56.70
CA PHE A 85 -16.04 -30.32 -56.97
C PHE A 85 -16.79 -30.74 -55.70
N CYS A 86 -16.08 -31.09 -54.64
CA CYS A 86 -16.69 -31.60 -53.40
C CYS A 86 -16.32 -30.79 -52.15
N ASN A 87 -15.52 -29.73 -52.30
CA ASN A 87 -15.04 -28.87 -51.23
C ASN A 87 -14.21 -29.56 -50.13
N ASN A 88 -13.82 -30.83 -50.33
CA ASN A 88 -12.89 -31.54 -49.46
C ASN A 88 -11.50 -30.91 -49.52
N THR A 89 -10.80 -30.89 -48.40
CA THR A 89 -9.38 -30.54 -48.33
C THR A 89 -8.55 -31.80 -48.55
N SER A 90 -7.43 -31.70 -49.25
CA SER A 90 -6.56 -32.85 -49.54
C SER A 90 -5.09 -32.47 -49.38
N PRO A 91 -4.22 -33.43 -48.97
CA PRO A 91 -2.81 -33.18 -48.75
C PRO A 91 -2.14 -32.45 -49.91
N SER A 92 -1.23 -31.51 -49.62
CA SER A 92 -0.55 -30.75 -50.68
C SER A 92 0.21 -31.61 -51.70
N SER A 93 0.63 -32.80 -51.29
CA SER A 93 1.31 -33.78 -52.14
C SER A 93 0.38 -34.68 -52.95
N SER A 94 -0.94 -34.67 -52.71
CA SER A 94 -1.87 -35.53 -53.43
C SER A 94 -2.18 -34.97 -54.82
N VAL A 95 -2.18 -35.85 -55.83
CA VAL A 95 -2.53 -35.50 -57.23
C VAL A 95 -4.05 -35.51 -57.43
N ASN A 96 -4.77 -36.34 -56.69
CA ASN A 96 -6.23 -36.48 -56.75
C ASN A 96 -6.86 -36.15 -55.38
N CYS A 97 -8.12 -35.73 -55.40
CA CYS A 97 -8.91 -35.44 -54.22
C CYS A 97 -9.15 -36.72 -53.41
N THR A 98 -8.82 -36.70 -52.12
CA THR A 98 -9.01 -37.86 -51.22
C THR A 98 -10.48 -38.14 -50.89
N GLY A 99 -11.39 -37.21 -51.21
CA GLY A 99 -12.83 -37.37 -50.97
C GLY A 99 -13.62 -37.88 -52.17
N CYS A 100 -13.43 -37.28 -53.36
CA CYS A 100 -14.21 -37.64 -54.58
C CYS A 100 -13.37 -38.16 -55.76
N GLY A 101 -12.04 -38.24 -55.63
CA GLY A 101 -11.16 -38.78 -56.66
C GLY A 101 -10.87 -37.86 -57.86
N SER A 102 -11.42 -36.64 -57.90
CA SER A 102 -11.14 -35.68 -58.98
C SER A 102 -9.66 -35.29 -59.03
N ALA A 103 -9.14 -35.04 -60.23
CA ALA A 103 -7.77 -34.56 -60.41
C ALA A 103 -7.61 -33.16 -59.81
N ARG A 104 -6.42 -32.87 -59.28
CA ARG A 104 -6.05 -31.55 -58.79
C ARG A 104 -6.01 -30.56 -59.95
N ASP A 105 -7.01 -29.71 -60.03
CA ASP A 105 -6.93 -28.47 -60.80
C ASP A 105 -6.04 -27.45 -60.07
N SER A 106 -5.75 -26.29 -60.66
CA SER A 106 -5.01 -25.18 -60.04
C SER A 106 -5.83 -24.48 -58.93
N GLY A 107 -6.38 -25.27 -58.00
CA GLY A 107 -7.31 -24.88 -56.95
C GLY A 107 -6.64 -24.17 -55.77
N LYS A 108 -7.48 -23.48 -55.00
CA LYS A 108 -7.10 -22.68 -53.84
C LYS A 108 -6.48 -23.57 -52.75
N LYS A 109 -5.43 -23.07 -52.09
CA LYS A 109 -4.82 -23.71 -50.90
C LYS A 109 -5.43 -23.12 -49.63
N ARG A 110 -5.47 -23.92 -48.55
CA ARG A 110 -5.78 -23.39 -47.22
C ARG A 110 -4.75 -22.33 -46.82
N ALA A 111 -5.19 -21.34 -46.06
CA ALA A 111 -4.31 -20.29 -45.56
C ALA A 111 -3.42 -20.83 -44.43
N VAL A 112 -2.13 -20.48 -44.49
CA VAL A 112 -1.22 -20.59 -43.35
C VAL A 112 -1.46 -19.38 -42.44
N LYS A 113 -1.66 -19.59 -41.13
CA LYS A 113 -2.02 -18.51 -40.20
C LYS A 113 -1.04 -18.46 -39.03
N GLU A 114 -0.50 -17.28 -38.76
CA GLU A 114 0.29 -17.03 -37.54
C GLU A 114 -0.65 -16.76 -36.35
N ILE A 115 -0.37 -17.40 -35.23
CA ILE A 115 -1.09 -17.28 -33.97
C ILE A 115 -0.08 -16.75 -32.94
N PRO A 116 -0.23 -15.50 -32.47
CA PRO A 116 0.70 -14.92 -31.51
C PRO A 116 0.64 -15.66 -30.16
N PRO A 117 1.71 -15.61 -29.35
CA PRO A 117 1.68 -16.13 -27.99
C PRO A 117 0.54 -15.49 -27.19
N GLY A 118 -0.29 -16.32 -26.55
CA GLY A 118 -1.52 -15.88 -25.88
C GLY A 118 -2.80 -15.94 -26.73
N GLY A 119 -2.71 -16.35 -28.01
CA GLY A 119 -3.83 -16.53 -28.93
C GLY A 119 -4.34 -15.24 -29.57
N ALA A 120 -4.95 -15.32 -30.76
CA ALA A 120 -5.79 -14.24 -31.26
C ALA A 120 -6.91 -13.95 -30.23
N PRO A 121 -7.31 -12.69 -29.99
CA PRO A 121 -8.37 -12.40 -29.04
C PRO A 121 -9.59 -13.21 -29.47
N ALA A 122 -10.06 -14.09 -28.59
CA ALA A 122 -11.35 -14.72 -28.76
C ALA A 122 -12.33 -13.63 -29.17
N GLN A 123 -12.96 -13.76 -30.34
CA GLN A 123 -14.15 -12.98 -30.63
C GLN A 123 -15.04 -13.18 -29.41
N LYS A 124 -15.31 -12.09 -28.69
CA LYS A 124 -16.23 -12.08 -27.58
C LYS A 124 -17.59 -12.48 -28.16
N GLY A 125 -17.89 -13.77 -28.15
CA GLY A 125 -19.26 -14.22 -27.99
C GLY A 125 -19.85 -13.51 -26.76
N PRO A 126 -21.18 -13.37 -26.67
CA PRO A 126 -21.81 -12.69 -25.55
C PRO A 126 -21.24 -13.27 -24.26
N VAL A 127 -20.60 -12.40 -23.48
CA VAL A 127 -19.96 -12.74 -22.21
C VAL A 127 -21.00 -13.49 -21.37
N PRO A 128 -20.83 -14.78 -21.04
CA PRO A 128 -21.59 -15.36 -19.95
C PRO A 128 -21.21 -14.56 -18.70
N PRO A 129 -22.19 -14.10 -17.90
CA PRO A 129 -21.95 -13.20 -16.79
C PRO A 129 -20.88 -13.81 -15.88
N LYS A 130 -19.83 -13.03 -15.61
CA LYS A 130 -18.74 -13.40 -14.71
C LYS A 130 -19.32 -13.90 -13.40
N THR A 131 -19.15 -15.19 -13.12
CA THR A 131 -19.33 -15.73 -11.79
C THR A 131 -18.32 -15.05 -10.86
N PRO A 132 -18.76 -14.38 -9.78
CA PRO A 132 -17.86 -13.71 -8.87
C PRO A 132 -16.94 -14.71 -8.15
N ALA A 133 -15.71 -14.25 -7.88
CA ALA A 133 -14.67 -15.00 -7.18
C ALA A 133 -15.17 -15.72 -5.92
N PRO A 134 -14.59 -16.88 -5.56
CA PRO A 134 -15.03 -17.65 -4.41
C PRO A 134 -15.00 -16.78 -3.15
N PRO A 135 -16.07 -16.78 -2.35
CA PRO A 135 -16.14 -15.95 -1.16
C PRO A 135 -15.06 -16.41 -0.18
N MET A 136 -14.30 -15.44 0.34
CA MET A 136 -13.61 -15.59 1.62
C MET A 136 -14.55 -16.26 2.63
N PRO A 137 -14.05 -17.15 3.51
CA PRO A 137 -14.88 -17.90 4.45
C PRO A 137 -15.83 -16.95 5.19
N ALA A 138 -17.11 -17.34 5.22
CA ALA A 138 -18.24 -16.48 5.60
C ALA A 138 -18.06 -15.75 6.96
N ALA A 139 -17.20 -16.27 7.84
CA ALA A 139 -16.87 -15.65 9.12
C ALA A 139 -16.22 -14.25 9.02
N PHE A 140 -15.48 -13.92 7.95
CA PHE A 140 -14.74 -12.64 7.86
C PHE A 140 -15.50 -11.50 7.14
N LYS A 141 -16.40 -11.83 6.19
CA LYS A 141 -17.27 -10.82 5.53
C LYS A 141 -18.47 -10.41 6.39
N ILE A 142 -18.96 -11.32 7.22
CA ILE A 142 -20.03 -11.03 8.19
C ILE A 142 -19.47 -10.13 9.30
N GLY A 143 -18.23 -10.34 9.76
CA GLY A 143 -17.57 -9.49 10.75
C GLY A 143 -17.42 -8.03 10.28
N CYS A 144 -16.76 -7.77 9.15
CA CYS A 144 -16.56 -6.40 8.65
C CYS A 144 -17.86 -5.70 8.23
N GLY A 145 -18.82 -6.42 7.64
CA GLY A 145 -20.11 -5.85 7.24
C GLY A 145 -21.00 -5.51 8.45
N ILE A 146 -21.04 -6.38 9.46
CA ILE A 146 -21.72 -6.09 10.73
C ILE A 146 -21.02 -4.96 11.45
N ILE A 147 -19.67 -4.95 11.52
CA ILE A 147 -18.93 -3.85 12.14
C ILE A 147 -19.19 -2.52 11.42
N ALA A 148 -19.15 -2.48 10.08
CA ALA A 148 -19.45 -1.27 9.32
C ALA A 148 -20.91 -0.82 9.49
N LEU A 149 -21.87 -1.75 9.51
CA LEU A 149 -23.27 -1.47 9.79
C LEU A 149 -23.47 -0.98 11.23
N LEU A 150 -22.80 -1.58 12.21
CA LEU A 150 -22.80 -1.15 13.60
C LEU A 150 -22.18 0.24 13.75
N PHE A 151 -21.11 0.56 13.00
CA PHE A 151 -20.54 1.92 12.96
C PHE A 151 -21.50 2.93 12.32
N LEU A 152 -22.20 2.55 11.25
CA LEU A 152 -23.22 3.41 10.62
C LEU A 152 -24.43 3.62 11.55
N ILE A 153 -24.91 2.57 12.21
CA ILE A 153 -25.97 2.64 13.22
C ILE A 153 -25.50 3.47 14.41
N PHE A 154 -24.28 3.25 14.91
CA PHE A 154 -23.72 4.00 16.02
C PHE A 154 -23.54 5.49 15.66
N SER A 155 -23.05 5.80 14.45
CA SER A 155 -22.96 7.16 13.94
C SER A 155 -24.34 7.79 13.78
N PHE A 156 -25.33 7.04 13.29
CA PHE A 156 -26.71 7.50 13.15
C PHE A 156 -27.37 7.77 14.52
N LEU A 157 -27.21 6.85 15.48
CA LEU A 157 -27.65 7.02 16.87
C LEU A 157 -26.92 8.19 17.55
N SER A 158 -25.64 8.41 17.24
CA SER A 158 -24.88 9.57 17.74
C SER A 158 -25.40 10.92 17.21
N CYS A 159 -26.05 10.92 16.03
CA CYS A 159 -26.62 12.10 15.38
C CYS A 159 -28.10 12.33 15.70
N LEU A 160 -28.80 11.33 16.26
CA LEU A 160 -30.16 11.52 16.76
C LEU A 160 -30.13 12.45 17.96
N GLU A 161 -30.93 13.52 17.93
CA GLU A 161 -31.04 14.50 19.01
C GLU A 161 -32.38 14.32 19.72
N THR A 162 -32.33 14.08 21.03
CA THR A 162 -33.52 13.93 21.89
C THR A 162 -33.57 15.09 22.88
N PRO A 163 -34.62 15.93 22.85
CA PRO A 163 -34.82 16.97 23.85
C PRO A 163 -35.32 16.34 25.16
N ASP A 164 -34.76 16.76 26.29
CA ASP A 164 -35.19 16.32 27.61
C ASP A 164 -34.90 17.39 28.68
N LYS A 165 -35.57 17.30 29.82
CA LYS A 165 -35.37 18.21 30.95
C LYS A 165 -34.33 17.65 31.91
N ILE A 166 -33.41 18.51 32.34
CA ILE A 166 -32.38 18.18 33.32
C ILE A 166 -32.49 19.08 34.54
N GLU A 167 -32.05 18.57 35.68
CA GLU A 167 -31.83 19.32 36.92
C GLU A 167 -30.34 19.31 37.27
N ILE A 168 -29.77 20.47 37.60
CA ILE A 168 -28.38 20.54 38.04
C ILE A 168 -28.29 20.06 39.50
N THR A 169 -27.54 19.00 39.76
CA THR A 169 -27.41 18.41 41.11
C THR A 169 -26.17 18.90 41.84
N ASP A 170 -25.10 19.23 41.12
CA ASP A 170 -23.86 19.74 41.71
C ASP A 170 -23.07 20.60 40.72
N ASN A 171 -22.20 21.44 41.26
CA ASN A 171 -21.32 22.33 40.51
C ASN A 171 -19.92 22.20 41.09
N GLN A 172 -18.90 22.13 40.24
CA GLN A 172 -17.50 22.12 40.63
C GLN A 172 -16.70 22.97 39.66
N TRP A 173 -15.75 23.73 40.19
CA TRP A 173 -14.83 24.52 39.36
C TRP A 173 -13.41 24.36 39.89
N THR A 174 -12.45 24.46 38.97
CA THR A 174 -11.02 24.43 39.28
C THR A 174 -10.33 25.52 38.47
N ARG A 175 -9.58 26.39 39.14
CA ARG A 175 -8.75 27.42 38.51
C ARG A 175 -7.30 27.23 38.91
N VAL A 176 -6.42 27.22 37.91
CA VAL A 176 -4.99 26.98 38.05
C VAL A 176 -4.23 28.16 37.46
N ILE A 177 -3.28 28.68 38.23
CA ILE A 177 -2.34 29.68 37.73
C ILE A 177 -0.97 29.04 37.60
N GLU A 178 -0.47 28.97 36.37
CA GLU A 178 0.92 28.66 36.09
C GLU A 178 1.79 29.86 36.46
N ARG A 179 2.86 29.59 37.19
CA ARG A 179 3.75 30.64 37.70
C ARG A 179 5.19 30.33 37.34
N SER A 180 5.97 31.39 37.29
CA SER A 180 7.42 31.32 37.16
C SER A 180 8.05 32.18 38.24
N GLU A 181 9.26 31.81 38.65
CA GLU A 181 10.06 32.54 39.62
C GLU A 181 11.35 33.03 38.97
N TYR A 182 11.72 34.28 39.24
CA TYR A 182 12.96 34.87 38.75
C TYR A 182 14.11 34.40 39.64
N LYS A 183 14.97 33.55 39.10
CA LYS A 183 16.06 32.91 39.85
C LYS A 183 17.37 32.99 39.09
N THR A 184 18.45 33.13 39.84
CA THR A 184 19.81 32.92 39.34
C THR A 184 20.03 31.43 39.14
N VAL A 185 20.28 31.02 37.90
CA VAL A 185 20.62 29.64 37.56
C VAL A 185 22.06 29.55 37.09
N GLN A 186 22.75 28.50 37.52
CA GLN A 186 24.09 28.18 37.05
C GLN A 186 23.99 27.21 35.87
N GLU A 187 24.57 27.58 34.74
CA GLU A 187 24.54 26.79 33.51
C GLU A 187 25.93 26.68 32.91
N SER A 188 26.06 25.90 31.84
CA SER A 188 27.30 25.84 31.06
C SER A 188 27.00 25.73 29.58
N ALA A 189 27.67 26.55 28.78
CA ALA A 189 27.54 26.57 27.32
C ALA A 189 28.92 26.80 26.68
N TRP A 190 29.02 26.59 25.37
CA TRP A 190 30.22 27.00 24.63
C TRP A 190 30.38 28.52 24.66
N GLN A 191 31.61 29.01 24.64
CA GLN A 191 31.94 30.44 24.73
C GLN A 191 31.11 31.34 23.79
N ASN A 192 30.82 30.86 22.58
CA ASN A 192 30.05 31.59 21.57
C ASN A 192 28.52 31.53 21.76
N GLU A 193 28.04 30.73 22.72
CA GLU A 193 26.62 30.51 23.05
C GLU A 193 26.24 31.12 24.41
N VAL A 194 27.22 31.62 25.17
CA VAL A 194 26.98 32.28 26.47
C VAL A 194 26.18 33.57 26.24
N PRO A 195 25.00 33.72 26.87
CA PRO A 195 24.21 34.95 26.76
C PRO A 195 24.96 36.18 27.28
N GLN A 196 24.73 37.35 26.66
CA GLN A 196 25.41 38.59 27.05
C GLN A 196 25.10 39.05 28.49
N ALA A 197 23.90 38.73 28.98
CA ALA A 197 23.48 39.05 30.36
C ALA A 197 24.03 38.08 31.42
N ALA A 198 24.78 37.06 31.03
CA ALA A 198 25.31 36.07 31.96
C ALA A 198 26.59 36.54 32.66
N ILE A 199 26.72 36.19 33.94
CA ILE A 199 27.92 36.42 34.75
C ILE A 199 28.79 35.16 34.67
N ARG A 200 29.92 35.26 33.97
CA ARG A 200 30.87 34.14 33.81
C ARG A 200 31.53 33.81 35.15
N LEU A 201 31.54 32.53 35.51
CA LEU A 201 32.17 32.03 36.74
C LEU A 201 33.54 31.39 36.44
N SER A 202 33.57 30.47 35.49
CA SER A 202 34.78 29.74 35.10
C SER A 202 34.72 29.33 33.64
N SER A 203 35.87 28.98 33.08
CA SER A 203 35.97 28.42 31.74
C SER A 203 36.98 27.28 31.74
N ASN A 204 36.69 26.22 30.99
CA ASN A 204 37.57 25.09 30.81
C ASN A 204 37.55 24.64 29.35
N ARG A 205 38.66 24.06 28.88
CA ARG A 205 38.79 23.53 27.54
C ARG A 205 38.23 22.10 27.50
N GLU A 206 37.15 21.90 26.74
CA GLU A 206 36.49 20.60 26.58
C GLU A 206 36.42 20.18 25.11
N ILE A 207 36.20 18.89 24.86
CA ILE A 207 36.00 18.38 23.49
C ILE A 207 34.60 18.77 23.05
N ARG A 208 34.49 19.60 22.00
CA ARG A 208 33.22 20.04 21.41
C ARG A 208 32.72 19.04 20.37
N ASP A 209 33.62 18.57 19.52
CA ASP A 209 33.28 17.67 18.41
C ASP A 209 34.50 16.83 17.97
N TYR A 210 34.33 15.98 16.98
CA TYR A 210 35.38 15.16 16.38
C TYR A 210 35.42 15.35 14.87
N LYS A 211 36.61 15.66 14.33
CA LYS A 211 36.85 15.65 12.89
C LYS A 211 37.24 14.24 12.44
N GLN A 212 36.57 13.72 11.41
CA GLN A 212 37.01 12.49 10.76
C GLN A 212 38.15 12.79 9.80
N ILE A 213 39.33 12.23 10.06
CA ILE A 213 40.50 12.38 9.21
C ILE A 213 40.81 11.04 8.55
N PRO A 214 41.01 11.00 7.22
CA PRO A 214 41.48 9.81 6.52
C PRO A 214 42.71 9.21 7.20
N ASP A 215 42.61 7.93 7.57
CA ASP A 215 43.64 7.17 8.29
C ASP A 215 43.91 5.84 7.56
N GLY A 216 44.21 5.96 6.28
CA GLY A 216 44.51 4.82 5.40
C GLY A 216 43.27 4.02 4.98
N PHE A 217 43.47 2.73 4.78
CA PHE A 217 42.45 1.81 4.27
C PHE A 217 42.44 0.51 5.06
N GLU A 218 41.27 -0.09 5.18
CA GLU A 218 41.08 -1.41 5.77
C GLU A 218 40.35 -2.34 4.78
N ASN A 219 40.66 -3.63 4.84
CA ASN A 219 39.94 -4.63 4.06
C ASN A 219 38.73 -5.08 4.88
N VAL A 220 37.54 -4.78 4.39
CA VAL A 220 36.27 -5.14 5.02
C VAL A 220 35.63 -6.25 4.21
N GLN A 221 35.21 -7.32 4.88
CA GLN A 221 34.39 -8.36 4.27
C GLN A 221 32.97 -7.81 4.07
N GLU A 222 32.54 -7.74 2.82
CA GLU A 222 31.22 -7.25 2.42
C GLU A 222 30.41 -8.40 1.82
N ASN A 223 29.17 -8.57 2.29
CA ASN A 223 28.20 -9.45 1.68
C ASN A 223 27.58 -8.76 0.48
N TYR A 224 27.47 -9.46 -0.64
CA TYR A 224 26.77 -8.97 -1.82
C TYR A 224 25.92 -10.08 -2.45
N THR A 225 24.87 -9.67 -3.13
CA THR A 225 24.00 -10.58 -3.87
C THR A 225 24.49 -10.71 -5.31
N GLU A 226 24.76 -11.92 -5.76
CA GLU A 226 25.10 -12.23 -7.14
C GLU A 226 23.93 -12.99 -7.79
N LYS A 227 23.49 -12.54 -8.98
CA LYS A 227 22.49 -13.26 -9.78
C LYS A 227 23.19 -14.35 -10.57
N VAL A 228 22.95 -15.60 -10.18
CA VAL A 228 23.55 -16.77 -10.84
C VAL A 228 22.50 -17.44 -11.73
N LYS A 229 22.85 -17.72 -12.99
CA LYS A 229 21.99 -18.46 -13.92
C LYS A 229 21.89 -19.91 -13.45
N ILE A 230 20.69 -20.35 -13.12
CA ILE A 230 20.41 -21.70 -12.58
C ILE A 230 19.77 -22.64 -13.60
N GLY A 231 19.36 -22.14 -14.76
CA GLY A 231 18.71 -22.93 -15.80
C GLY A 231 18.02 -22.06 -16.84
N GLU A 232 17.14 -22.67 -17.63
CA GLU A 232 16.34 -22.02 -18.66
C GLU A 232 14.91 -22.59 -18.64
N ASP A 233 13.90 -21.72 -18.73
CA ASP A 233 12.50 -22.11 -18.85
C ASP A 233 12.08 -22.07 -20.34
N LYS A 234 11.40 -23.12 -20.82
CA LYS A 234 10.86 -23.20 -22.20
C LYS A 234 9.49 -22.53 -22.23
N VAL A 235 9.38 -21.38 -22.91
CA VAL A 235 8.13 -20.59 -22.99
C VAL A 235 7.64 -20.52 -24.43
N GLU A 236 6.37 -20.79 -24.67
CA GLU A 236 5.77 -20.70 -26.01
C GLU A 236 5.75 -19.24 -26.50
N ASP A 237 6.24 -19.03 -27.72
CA ASP A 237 6.35 -17.76 -28.43
C ASP A 237 5.52 -17.76 -29.73
N GLY A 238 4.33 -18.35 -29.65
CA GLY A 238 3.36 -18.41 -30.74
C GLY A 238 3.39 -19.72 -31.53
N LYS A 239 2.39 -19.87 -32.40
CA LYS A 239 2.19 -21.04 -33.25
C LYS A 239 1.86 -20.59 -34.67
N ILE A 240 2.15 -21.44 -35.65
CA ILE A 240 1.75 -21.24 -37.04
C ILE A 240 0.87 -22.42 -37.45
N ASP A 241 -0.38 -22.18 -37.82
CA ASP A 241 -1.25 -23.16 -38.48
C ASP A 241 -0.72 -23.37 -39.89
N LEU A 242 -0.25 -24.59 -40.19
CA LEU A 242 0.32 -24.93 -41.50
C LEU A 242 -0.75 -25.20 -42.56
N GLY A 243 -2.05 -25.12 -42.22
CA GLY A 243 -3.15 -25.31 -43.15
C GLY A 243 -3.36 -26.76 -43.59
N ASN A 244 -2.74 -27.71 -42.91
CA ASN A 244 -2.86 -29.16 -43.14
C ASN A 244 -3.20 -29.97 -41.88
N GLY A 245 -3.67 -29.27 -40.84
CA GLY A 245 -4.05 -29.84 -39.55
C GLY A 245 -2.89 -30.01 -38.58
N ARG A 246 -1.72 -29.47 -38.90
CA ARG A 246 -0.54 -29.45 -38.03
C ARG A 246 -0.11 -28.02 -37.75
N PHE A 247 0.57 -27.84 -36.62
CA PHE A 247 1.00 -26.53 -36.16
C PHE A 247 2.51 -26.51 -35.92
N GLN A 248 3.19 -25.45 -36.32
CA GLN A 248 4.57 -25.19 -35.95
C GLN A 248 4.59 -24.27 -34.74
N VAL A 249 4.98 -24.80 -33.59
CA VAL A 249 5.06 -24.08 -32.32
C VAL A 249 6.47 -23.53 -32.14
N LYS A 250 6.58 -22.24 -31.84
CA LYS A 250 7.83 -21.56 -31.52
C LYS A 250 7.97 -21.47 -30.01
N TYR A 251 9.14 -21.77 -29.49
CA TYR A 251 9.48 -21.68 -28.07
C TYR A 251 10.72 -20.81 -27.87
N LYS A 252 10.72 -19.96 -26.85
CA LYS A 252 11.86 -19.18 -26.37
C LYS A 252 12.41 -19.80 -25.09
N MET A 253 13.72 -20.03 -25.03
CA MET A 253 14.42 -20.49 -23.83
C MET A 253 14.83 -19.27 -22.99
N VAL A 254 14.11 -19.01 -21.91
CA VAL A 254 14.33 -17.83 -21.06
C VAL A 254 15.25 -18.19 -19.90
N PRO A 255 16.40 -17.50 -19.71
CA PRO A 255 17.32 -17.82 -18.62
C PRO A 255 16.69 -17.53 -17.26
N LYS A 256 16.88 -18.47 -16.34
CA LYS A 256 16.40 -18.38 -14.96
C LYS A 256 17.56 -18.06 -14.04
N TYR A 257 17.36 -17.05 -13.19
CA TYR A 257 18.36 -16.58 -12.25
C TYR A 257 17.91 -16.84 -10.80
N LYS A 258 18.89 -17.06 -9.93
CA LYS A 258 18.69 -17.09 -8.47
C LYS A 258 19.68 -16.13 -7.83
N ASP A 259 19.20 -15.44 -6.78
CA ASP A 259 20.04 -14.59 -5.95
C ASP A 259 20.84 -15.46 -4.96
N GLU A 260 22.17 -15.41 -5.06
CA GLU A 260 23.09 -16.05 -4.12
C GLU A 260 23.83 -15.00 -3.28
N GLN A 261 23.88 -15.21 -1.97
CA GLN A 261 24.67 -14.37 -1.06
C GLN A 261 26.13 -14.81 -1.09
N ARG A 262 27.04 -13.88 -1.39
CA ARG A 262 28.49 -14.12 -1.44
C ARG A 262 29.24 -13.07 -0.66
N THR A 263 30.46 -13.39 -0.26
CA THR A 263 31.34 -12.44 0.44
C THR A 263 32.49 -12.04 -0.45
N ARG A 264 32.90 -10.77 -0.36
CA ARG A 264 34.13 -10.28 -1.01
C ARG A 264 34.88 -9.35 -0.07
N MET A 265 36.20 -9.29 -0.23
CA MET A 265 37.04 -8.34 0.50
C MET A 265 37.09 -7.02 -0.29
N VAL A 266 36.62 -5.95 0.33
CA VAL A 266 36.63 -4.60 -0.27
C VAL A 266 37.53 -3.69 0.56
N LYS A 267 38.42 -2.96 -0.12
CA LYS A 267 39.27 -1.96 0.51
C LYS A 267 38.46 -0.69 0.76
N LYS A 268 38.08 -0.43 2.01
CA LYS A 268 37.33 0.77 2.42
C LYS A 268 38.26 1.77 3.11
N GLN A 269 37.98 3.06 2.96
CA GLN A 269 38.76 4.12 3.59
C GLN A 269 38.47 4.14 5.09
N LYS A 270 39.54 4.11 5.89
CA LYS A 270 39.47 4.17 7.35
C LYS A 270 39.59 5.62 7.80
N PHE A 271 38.92 5.98 8.90
CA PHE A 271 38.98 7.32 9.47
C PHE A 271 39.34 7.24 10.96
N ARG A 272 40.25 8.12 11.40
CA ARG A 272 40.49 8.38 12.82
C ARG A 272 39.72 9.61 13.27
N LYS A 273 39.25 9.60 14.51
CA LYS A 273 38.56 10.74 15.14
C LYS A 273 39.59 11.65 15.81
N GLU A 274 39.70 12.88 15.36
CA GLU A 274 40.55 13.90 15.96
C GLU A 274 39.69 14.89 16.76
N PRO A 275 39.90 15.03 18.09
CA PRO A 275 39.06 15.88 18.93
C PRO A 275 39.25 17.35 18.57
N ILE A 276 38.13 18.05 18.40
CA ILE A 276 38.05 19.50 18.27
C ILE A 276 37.71 20.05 19.65
N TYR A 277 38.66 20.77 20.23
CA TYR A 277 38.47 21.40 21.54
C TYR A 277 37.91 22.80 21.39
N ASP A 278 37.08 23.20 22.34
CA ASP A 278 36.56 24.55 22.47
C ASP A 278 36.44 24.94 23.96
N GLU A 279 36.19 26.21 24.24
CA GLU A 279 36.01 26.72 25.59
C GLU A 279 34.56 26.57 26.04
N LYS A 280 34.36 25.78 27.09
CA LYS A 280 33.07 25.68 27.78
C LYS A 280 33.09 26.56 29.01
N VAL A 281 32.08 27.40 29.13
CA VAL A 281 31.98 28.41 30.18
C VAL A 281 30.86 28.04 31.11
N THR A 282 31.14 28.03 32.41
CA THR A 282 30.13 27.99 33.45
C THR A 282 29.78 29.41 33.86
N TYR A 283 28.48 29.73 33.88
CA TYR A 283 27.99 31.08 34.14
C TYR A 283 26.71 31.06 34.97
N ASN A 284 26.45 32.18 35.65
CA ASN A 284 25.16 32.47 36.29
C ASN A 284 24.33 33.38 35.39
N ILE A 285 23.04 33.10 35.28
CA ILE A 285 22.09 33.97 34.57
C ILE A 285 20.78 34.07 35.33
N ASP A 286 20.22 35.27 35.41
CA ASP A 286 18.93 35.51 36.03
C ASP A 286 17.82 35.38 34.99
N ARG A 287 16.91 34.42 35.18
CA ARG A 287 15.78 34.18 34.28
C ARG A 287 14.56 33.62 35.00
N TRP A 288 13.42 33.71 34.33
CA TRP A 288 12.18 33.08 34.78
C TRP A 288 12.25 31.56 34.62
N ILE A 289 12.07 30.84 35.73
CA ILE A 289 12.00 29.38 35.78
C ILE A 289 10.59 28.98 36.19
N ASP A 290 9.99 28.01 35.50
CA ASP A 290 8.67 27.50 35.84
C ASP A 290 8.68 26.85 37.24
N ILE A 291 7.70 27.21 38.06
CA ILE A 291 7.51 26.67 39.41
C ILE A 291 6.14 26.01 39.54
N THR A 292 5.92 25.32 40.67
CA THR A 292 4.66 24.63 40.95
C THR A 292 3.47 25.60 40.81
N PRO A 293 2.46 25.24 39.98
CA PRO A 293 1.27 26.04 39.82
C PRO A 293 0.45 26.07 41.12
N VAL A 294 -0.34 27.12 41.30
CA VAL A 294 -1.33 27.19 42.40
C VAL A 294 -2.70 26.83 41.86
N GLU A 295 -3.43 26.03 42.63
CA GLU A 295 -4.80 25.62 42.30
C GLU A 295 -5.78 26.09 43.37
N LEU A 296 -6.98 26.47 42.93
CA LEU A 296 -8.14 26.67 43.79
C LEU A 296 -9.32 25.90 43.21
N LYS A 297 -10.05 25.22 44.09
CA LYS A 297 -11.22 24.40 43.76
C LYS A 297 -12.40 24.90 44.59
N GLY A 298 -13.58 24.93 43.99
CA GLY A 298 -14.81 25.29 44.67
C GLY A 298 -16.02 24.62 44.02
N THR A 299 -17.21 24.95 44.51
CA THR A 299 -18.46 24.32 44.08
C THR A 299 -19.49 25.34 43.60
N GLN A 300 -20.35 25.81 44.49
CA GLN A 300 -21.46 26.73 44.20
C GLN A 300 -21.07 28.20 44.34
N ASP A 301 -19.95 28.44 45.00
CA ASP A 301 -19.38 29.76 45.12
C ASP A 301 -18.98 30.33 43.75
N GLU A 302 -18.85 31.65 43.69
CA GLU A 302 -18.34 32.33 42.50
C GLU A 302 -16.87 31.94 42.29
N PRO A 303 -16.51 31.39 41.11
CA PRO A 303 -15.14 31.01 40.80
C PRO A 303 -14.16 32.16 41.02
N LYS A 304 -13.18 31.96 41.91
CA LYS A 304 -12.10 32.92 42.20
C LYS A 304 -10.77 32.37 41.71
N TRP A 305 -9.88 33.26 41.30
CA TRP A 305 -8.50 32.88 41.00
C TRP A 305 -7.71 32.72 42.31
N PRO A 306 -6.87 31.67 42.46
CA PRO A 306 -5.96 31.58 43.60
C PRO A 306 -5.03 32.81 43.65
N ASP A 307 -4.55 33.16 44.84
CA ASP A 307 -3.48 34.15 44.95
C ASP A 307 -2.20 33.56 44.36
N ALA A 308 -1.72 34.18 43.28
CA ALA A 308 -0.50 33.78 42.61
C ALA A 308 0.76 34.27 43.34
N GLY A 309 0.65 35.11 44.38
CA GLY A 309 1.80 35.65 45.11
C GLY A 309 2.71 36.48 44.23
N VAL A 310 2.15 37.15 43.21
CA VAL A 310 2.90 37.90 42.20
C VAL A 310 3.56 39.13 42.81
N ILE A 311 4.84 39.31 42.53
CA ILE A 311 5.61 40.48 42.94
C ILE A 311 5.94 41.30 41.68
N LYS A 312 5.56 42.58 41.66
CA LYS A 312 5.70 43.46 40.49
C LYS A 312 6.87 44.43 40.66
N ASN A 313 8.10 43.92 40.63
CA ASN A 313 9.27 44.80 40.53
C ASN A 313 9.63 45.06 39.06
N THR A 314 10.19 46.23 38.78
CA THR A 314 10.70 46.58 37.46
C THR A 314 12.01 47.37 37.62
N PRO A 315 13.18 46.80 37.31
CA PRO A 315 13.38 45.44 36.77
C PRO A 315 13.07 44.33 37.79
N PRO A 316 12.81 43.08 37.33
CA PRO A 316 12.61 41.93 38.22
C PRO A 316 13.78 41.70 39.17
N GLN A 317 13.49 41.26 40.39
CA GLN A 317 14.47 40.89 41.42
C GLN A 317 14.43 39.38 41.68
N VAL A 318 15.55 38.82 42.14
CA VAL A 318 15.64 37.39 42.47
C VAL A 318 14.63 37.06 43.57
N GLY A 319 13.80 36.05 43.34
CA GLY A 319 12.69 35.66 44.20
C GLY A 319 11.34 36.25 43.78
N ASP A 320 11.30 37.13 42.78
CA ASP A 320 10.03 37.59 42.21
C ASP A 320 9.27 36.44 41.59
N VAL A 321 7.96 36.42 41.82
CA VAL A 321 7.04 35.47 41.22
C VAL A 321 6.18 36.20 40.20
N SER A 322 6.05 35.61 39.00
CA SER A 322 5.20 36.11 37.93
C SER A 322 4.20 35.05 37.49
N GLU A 323 3.07 35.52 37.00
CA GLU A 323 2.04 34.71 36.38
C GLU A 323 2.39 34.45 34.91
N LYS A 324 2.37 33.18 34.50
CA LYS A 324 2.64 32.75 33.13
C LYS A 324 1.35 32.54 32.34
N ALA A 325 0.41 31.79 32.91
CA ALA A 325 -0.85 31.46 32.26
C ALA A 325 -1.93 31.12 33.29
N ARG A 326 -3.19 31.35 32.90
CA ARG A 326 -4.39 30.96 33.65
C ARG A 326 -5.10 29.82 32.95
N ARG A 327 -5.49 28.79 33.70
CA ARG A 327 -6.33 27.70 33.23
C ARG A 327 -7.56 27.58 34.13
N GLU A 328 -8.72 27.37 33.52
CA GLU A 328 -9.97 27.16 34.24
C GLU A 328 -10.69 25.93 33.71
N THR A 329 -11.38 25.24 34.59
CA THR A 329 -12.18 24.06 34.23
C THR A 329 -13.45 24.08 35.07
N TYR A 330 -14.58 23.97 34.40
CA TYR A 330 -15.90 23.94 35.01
C TYR A 330 -16.54 22.57 34.78
N VAL A 331 -17.14 22.04 35.83
CA VAL A 331 -17.80 20.74 35.83
C VAL A 331 -19.17 20.91 36.48
N ILE A 332 -20.21 20.42 35.82
CA ILE A 332 -21.56 20.37 36.39
C ILE A 332 -22.04 18.93 36.43
N LYS A 333 -22.73 18.54 37.48
CA LYS A 333 -23.45 17.27 37.56
C LYS A 333 -24.92 17.54 37.30
N VAL A 334 -25.49 16.79 36.37
CA VAL A 334 -26.86 16.96 35.93
C VAL A 334 -27.60 15.64 36.09
N LYS A 335 -28.86 15.72 36.53
CA LYS A 335 -29.76 14.58 36.62
C LYS A 335 -30.87 14.75 35.58
N ARG A 336 -31.06 13.72 34.76
CA ARG A 336 -32.11 13.68 33.76
C ARG A 336 -33.46 13.40 34.43
N LEU A 337 -34.49 14.20 34.13
CA LEU A 337 -35.80 14.06 34.79
C LEU A 337 -36.62 12.88 34.26
N SER A 338 -36.35 12.40 33.04
CA SER A 338 -37.07 11.28 32.44
C SER A 338 -36.70 9.92 33.04
N ASP A 339 -35.42 9.63 33.21
CA ASP A 339 -34.90 8.33 33.66
C ASP A 339 -34.10 8.38 34.97
N GLY A 340 -33.89 9.58 35.53
CA GLY A 340 -33.16 9.78 36.78
C GLY A 340 -31.64 9.60 36.69
N LYS A 341 -31.07 9.40 35.49
CA LYS A 341 -29.63 9.19 35.33
C LYS A 341 -28.84 10.47 35.56
N GLU A 342 -27.68 10.32 36.20
CA GLU A 342 -26.74 11.40 36.46
C GLU A 342 -25.60 11.41 35.45
N HIS A 343 -25.22 12.60 34.99
CA HIS A 343 -24.12 12.82 34.07
C HIS A 343 -23.20 13.93 34.59
N GLU A 344 -21.88 13.71 34.48
CA GLU A 344 -20.86 14.72 34.76
C GLU A 344 -20.44 15.40 33.45
N ILE A 345 -20.66 16.71 33.36
CA ILE A 345 -20.49 17.48 32.13
C ILE A 345 -19.31 18.43 32.30
N LYS A 346 -18.32 18.28 31.43
CA LYS A 346 -17.14 19.16 31.31
C LYS A 346 -17.14 19.98 30.02
N LYS A 347 -17.89 19.50 29.03
CA LYS A 347 -17.94 20.05 27.67
C LYS A 347 -19.37 20.05 27.14
N MET A 348 -19.69 21.04 26.31
CA MET A 348 -20.89 21.10 25.49
C MET A 348 -20.47 21.27 24.03
N ARG A 349 -20.97 20.42 23.14
CA ARG A 349 -20.54 20.33 21.72
C ARG A 349 -19.00 20.40 21.56
N ASP A 350 -18.29 19.57 22.32
CA ASP A 350 -16.82 19.46 22.33
C ASP A 350 -16.04 20.71 22.80
N LYS A 351 -16.74 21.77 23.23
CA LYS A 351 -16.15 22.96 23.85
C LYS A 351 -16.26 22.88 25.36
N GLU A 352 -15.23 23.32 26.06
CA GLU A 352 -15.27 23.42 27.53
C GLU A 352 -16.36 24.39 27.97
N LEU A 353 -17.00 24.10 29.11
CA LEU A 353 -17.94 25.00 29.74
C LEU A 353 -17.27 26.36 29.98
N THR A 354 -17.95 27.45 29.67
CA THR A 354 -17.46 28.81 29.94
C THR A 354 -17.93 29.31 31.30
N PHE A 355 -17.27 30.34 31.85
CA PHE A 355 -17.67 30.97 33.11
C PHE A 355 -19.15 31.39 33.11
N GLU A 356 -19.62 32.04 32.05
CA GLU A 356 -21.02 32.50 31.96
C GLU A 356 -22.01 31.33 32.01
N GLN A 357 -21.71 30.23 31.31
CA GLN A 357 -22.54 29.04 31.29
C GLN A 357 -22.57 28.38 32.67
N PHE A 358 -21.41 28.26 33.33
CA PHE A 358 -21.31 27.75 34.69
C PHE A 358 -22.09 28.60 35.71
N MET A 359 -22.06 29.93 35.56
CA MET A 359 -22.78 30.85 36.44
C MET A 359 -24.31 30.76 36.28
N LYS A 360 -24.80 30.47 35.07
CA LYS A 360 -26.23 30.24 34.80
C LYS A 360 -26.71 28.89 35.33
N LEU A 361 -25.91 27.84 35.15
CA LEU A 361 -26.25 26.45 35.47
C LEU A 361 -25.99 26.13 36.95
N ARG A 362 -26.82 26.64 37.88
CA ARG A 362 -26.64 26.41 39.33
C ARG A 362 -27.44 25.22 39.84
N LYS A 363 -26.95 24.56 40.90
CA LYS A 363 -27.69 23.49 41.59
C LYS A 363 -29.15 23.87 41.87
N GLY A 364 -30.06 22.97 41.54
CA GLY A 364 -31.51 23.13 41.69
C GLY A 364 -32.20 23.85 40.54
N THR A 365 -31.45 24.35 39.54
CA THR A 365 -32.05 24.89 38.30
C THR A 365 -32.41 23.77 37.33
N GLN A 366 -33.49 23.98 36.58
CA GLN A 366 -33.96 23.05 35.55
C GLN A 366 -33.83 23.68 34.16
N TRP A 367 -33.38 22.89 33.19
CA TRP A 367 -33.09 23.36 31.83
C TRP A 367 -33.53 22.36 30.78
N ASP A 368 -33.85 22.86 29.59
CA ASP A 368 -34.04 22.03 28.41
C ASP A 368 -32.66 21.67 27.83
N ALA A 369 -32.41 20.38 27.67
CA ALA A 369 -31.16 19.82 27.21
C ALA A 369 -31.38 18.94 25.97
N ILE A 370 -30.37 18.87 25.12
CA ILE A 370 -30.34 17.99 23.96
C ILE A 370 -29.34 16.89 24.25
N PHE A 371 -29.78 15.65 24.13
CA PHE A 371 -28.94 14.47 24.26
C PHE A 371 -28.81 13.77 22.91
N SER A 372 -27.65 13.16 22.66
CA SER A 372 -27.50 12.22 21.56
C SER A 372 -28.38 10.98 21.77
N GLY A 373 -28.66 10.23 20.70
CA GLY A 373 -29.36 8.95 20.78
C GLY A 373 -28.59 7.87 21.57
N LEU A 374 -27.32 8.14 21.92
CA LEU A 374 -26.53 7.32 22.84
C LEU A 374 -26.66 7.73 24.31
N GLY A 375 -27.35 8.85 24.60
CA GLY A 375 -27.58 9.35 25.95
C GLY A 375 -26.52 10.33 26.46
N ASP A 376 -25.55 10.73 25.63
CA ASP A 376 -24.59 11.80 25.98
C ASP A 376 -25.23 13.18 25.81
N LEU A 377 -25.05 14.07 26.79
CA LEU A 377 -25.50 15.46 26.70
C LEU A 377 -24.72 16.22 25.62
N ARG A 378 -25.41 16.79 24.65
CA ARG A 378 -24.84 17.60 23.55
C ARG A 378 -24.85 19.09 23.88
N GLU A 379 -25.98 19.59 24.36
CA GLU A 379 -26.22 21.01 24.55
C GLU A 379 -27.26 21.26 25.65
N ILE A 380 -27.12 22.36 26.38
CA ILE A 380 -28.15 22.89 27.27
C ILE A 380 -28.62 24.20 26.66
N LYS A 381 -29.94 24.39 26.50
CA LYS A 381 -30.52 25.62 25.95
C LYS A 381 -30.45 26.71 27.02
N LEU A 382 -29.50 27.63 26.86
CA LEU A 382 -29.20 28.69 27.83
C LEU A 382 -29.92 30.02 27.55
N ASP A 383 -30.66 30.09 26.44
CA ASP A 383 -31.55 31.20 26.13
C ASP A 383 -32.86 31.00 26.90
N PRO A 384 -33.46 32.09 27.44
CA PRO A 384 -34.78 31.96 28.04
C PRO A 384 -35.73 31.44 26.97
N ALA A 385 -36.50 30.40 27.32
CA ALA A 385 -37.69 30.05 26.55
C ALA A 385 -38.47 31.36 26.33
N ALA A 386 -38.53 31.80 25.07
CA ALA A 386 -39.37 32.93 24.71
C ALA A 386 -40.78 32.60 25.21
N LYS A 387 -41.28 33.46 26.10
CA LYS A 387 -42.61 33.35 26.68
C LYS A 387 -43.69 33.33 25.61
#